data_AF-A0A1G7V922-F1
#
_entry.id   AF-A0A1G7V922-F1
#
_cell.length_a   1.000
_cell.length_b   1.000
_cell.length_c   1.000
_cell.angle_alpha   90.00
_cell.angle_beta   90.00
_cell.angle_gamma   90.00
#
_symmetry.space_group_name_H-M   'P 1'
#
loop_
_entity.id
_entity.type
_entity.pdbx_description
1 polymer ?
#
loop_
_entity_poly.entity_id
_entity_poly.type
_entity_poly.pdbx_seq_one_letter_code
_entity_poly.pdbx_strand_id
1 'polypeptide(L)' 'MAKMRELPIEDTFVHGGKLREDGRVIRDMYLAKVKKPEQSKEPWDYLDIVKTVKGEDAFRPVSESKCPLLKK' A
#
# COMPACT_ATOMS: atom_id res chain seq x y z
N MET A 1 -13.51 -12.56 -8.52
CA MET A 1 -12.14 -11.98 -8.46
C MET A 1 -11.63 -11.48 -9.80
N ALA A 2 -11.89 -12.15 -10.93
CA ALA A 2 -11.35 -11.76 -12.25
C ALA A 2 -11.49 -10.26 -12.56
N LYS A 3 -12.71 -9.71 -12.47
CA LYS A 3 -12.93 -8.30 -12.79
C LYS A 3 -12.16 -7.33 -11.89
N MET A 4 -12.03 -7.64 -10.60
CA MET A 4 -11.28 -6.83 -9.65
C MET A 4 -9.76 -6.90 -9.86
N ARG A 5 -9.25 -7.93 -10.55
CA ARG A 5 -7.82 -8.06 -10.91
C ARG A 5 -7.48 -7.33 -12.21
N GLU A 6 -8.46 -7.14 -13.07
CA GLU A 6 -8.32 -6.40 -14.33
C GLU A 6 -8.33 -4.88 -14.12
N LEU A 7 -9.15 -4.40 -13.19
CA LEU A 7 -9.35 -2.97 -12.98
C LEU A 7 -8.37 -2.42 -11.93
N PRO A 8 -7.81 -1.21 -12.15
CA PRO A 8 -7.12 -0.51 -11.08
C PRO A 8 -8.11 -0.12 -9.99
N ILE A 9 -7.64 -0.10 -8.74
CA ILE A 9 -8.35 0.40 -7.58
C ILE A 9 -8.01 1.89 -7.47
N GLU A 10 -9.02 2.72 -7.73
CA GLU A 10 -8.98 4.18 -7.60
C GLU A 10 -10.13 4.62 -6.69
N ASP A 11 -9.81 4.93 -5.43
CA ASP A 11 -10.77 5.39 -4.44
C ASP A 11 -10.14 6.43 -3.49
N THR A 12 -10.83 6.79 -2.40
CA THR A 12 -10.38 7.82 -1.45
C THR A 12 -9.14 7.42 -0.63
N PHE A 13 -8.77 6.15 -0.62
CA PHE A 13 -7.67 5.61 0.19
C PHE A 13 -6.57 4.96 -0.66
N VAL A 14 -6.94 4.38 -1.80
CA VAL A 14 -6.05 3.67 -2.69
C VAL A 14 -6.07 4.33 -4.05
N HIS A 15 -4.92 4.82 -4.47
CA HIS A 15 -4.69 5.38 -5.79
C HIS A 15 -3.72 4.47 -6.55
N GLY A 16 -4.05 4.08 -7.77
CA GLY A 16 -3.23 3.20 -8.60
C GLY A 16 -3.09 1.78 -8.07
N GLY A 17 -4.01 1.33 -7.21
CA GLY A 17 -3.91 0.01 -6.59
C GLY A 17 -4.18 -1.12 -7.58
N LYS A 18 -3.53 -2.28 -7.41
CA LYS A 18 -3.80 -3.48 -8.22
C LYS A 18 -4.01 -4.71 -7.34
N LEU A 19 -5.05 -5.48 -7.63
CA LEU A 19 -5.28 -6.76 -6.97
C LEU A 19 -4.44 -7.87 -7.64
N ARG A 20 -3.44 -8.39 -6.91
CA ARG A 20 -2.55 -9.47 -7.36
C ARG A 20 -3.23 -10.83 -7.27
N GLU A 21 -2.64 -11.84 -7.91
CA GLU A 21 -3.20 -13.20 -8.00
C GLU A 21 -3.37 -13.91 -6.64
N ASP A 22 -2.58 -13.54 -5.62
CA ASP A 22 -2.76 -13.98 -4.22
C ASP A 22 -3.84 -13.19 -3.46
N GLY A 23 -4.54 -12.26 -4.11
CA GLY A 23 -5.52 -11.39 -3.47
C GLY A 23 -4.90 -10.21 -2.70
N ARG A 24 -3.59 -9.98 -2.79
CA ARG A 24 -2.95 -8.80 -2.21
C ARG A 24 -3.23 -7.57 -3.05
N VAL A 25 -3.70 -6.48 -2.42
CA VAL A 25 -3.70 -5.15 -3.05
C VAL A 25 -2.29 -4.59 -3.00
N ILE A 26 -1.68 -4.43 -4.17
CA ILE A 26 -0.39 -3.77 -4.36
C ILE A 26 -0.67 -2.29 -4.57
N ARG A 27 -0.08 -1.45 -3.73
CA ARG A 27 -0.23 0.01 -3.76
C ARG A 27 0.99 0.67 -3.14
N ASP A 28 1.17 1.96 -3.37
CA ASP A 28 2.24 2.67 -2.69
C ASP A 28 1.97 2.77 -1.18
N MET A 29 3.05 2.68 -0.41
CA MET A 29 3.04 2.73 1.05
C MET A 29 3.81 3.95 1.52
N TYR A 30 3.35 4.59 2.58
CA TYR A 30 3.99 5.78 3.12
C TYR A 30 4.80 5.45 4.38
N LEU A 31 6.05 5.90 4.41
CA LEU A 31 6.81 5.98 5.64
C LEU A 31 6.43 7.27 6.36
N ALA A 32 5.89 7.14 7.55
CA ALA A 32 5.46 8.25 8.38
C ALA A 32 6.41 8.42 9.59
N LYS A 33 6.63 9.66 10.00
CA LYS A 33 7.34 10.03 11.22
C LYS A 33 6.39 10.79 12.14
N VAL A 34 6.39 10.44 13.42
CA VAL A 34 5.63 11.17 14.44
C VAL A 34 6.22 12.57 14.58
N LYS A 35 5.36 13.58 14.49
CA LYS A 35 5.69 14.99 14.68
C LYS A 35 6.13 15.26 16.11
N LYS A 36 6.98 16.28 16.30
CA LYS A 36 7.22 16.82 17.64
C LYS A 36 5.96 17.54 18.15
N PRO A 37 5.76 17.66 19.48
CA PRO A 37 4.58 18.34 20.04
C PRO A 37 4.37 19.75 19.47
N GLU A 38 5.43 20.51 19.21
CA GLU A 38 5.35 21.89 18.71
C GLU A 38 4.93 21.96 17.23
N GLN A 39 4.95 20.83 16.50
CA GLN A 39 4.60 20.75 15.09
C GLN A 39 3.14 20.32 14.86
N SER A 40 2.46 19.75 15.87
CA SER A 40 1.06 19.30 15.78
C SER A 40 0.13 20.48 16.06
N LYS A 41 -0.56 20.98 15.02
CA LYS A 41 -1.32 22.24 15.13
C LYS A 41 -2.79 22.07 15.47
N GLU A 42 -3.32 20.88 15.27
CA GLU A 42 -4.74 20.58 15.47
C GLU A 42 -4.94 19.09 15.78
N PRO A 43 -6.10 18.69 16.32
CA PRO A 43 -6.40 17.28 16.52
C PRO A 43 -6.17 16.47 15.23
N TRP A 44 -5.51 15.32 15.37
CA TRP A 44 -5.16 14.39 14.27
C TRP A 44 -3.97 14.79 13.39
N ASP A 45 -3.31 15.92 13.68
CA ASP A 45 -2.10 16.37 12.98
C ASP A 45 -0.81 15.74 13.53
N TYR A 46 -0.65 14.42 13.40
CA TYR A 46 0.41 13.69 14.14
C TYR A 46 1.60 13.24 13.31
N LEU A 47 1.46 13.17 11.99
CA LEU A 47 2.42 12.45 11.14
C LEU A 47 2.95 13.32 10.01
N ASP A 48 4.26 13.25 9.80
CA ASP A 48 4.91 13.71 8.58
C ASP A 48 5.15 12.51 7.66
N ILE A 49 4.74 12.62 6.39
CA ILE A 49 5.09 11.62 5.37
C ILE A 49 6.49 11.93 4.87
N VAL A 50 7.47 11.08 5.24
CA VAL A 50 8.88 11.32 4.93
C VAL A 50 9.32 10.63 3.64
N LYS A 51 8.60 9.61 3.20
CA LYS A 51 8.88 8.89 1.94
C LYS A 51 7.66 8.11 1.45
N THR A 52 7.51 8.04 0.14
CA THR A 52 6.65 7.07 -0.54
C THR A 52 7.50 5.88 -0.99
N VAL A 53 7.08 4.67 -0.62
CA VAL A 53 7.66 3.40 -1.06
C VAL A 53 6.74 2.82 -2.12
N LYS A 54 7.27 2.57 -3.32
CA LYS A 54 6.49 2.02 -4.42
C LYS A 54 5.93 0.65 -4.07
N GLY A 55 4.72 0.34 -4.54
CA GLY A 55 4.07 -0.94 -4.27
C GLY A 55 4.88 -2.17 -4.72
N GLU A 56 5.69 -2.06 -5.77
CA GLU A 56 6.58 -3.14 -6.23
C GLU A 56 7.67 -3.50 -5.19
N ASP A 57 8.14 -2.50 -4.45
CA ASP A 57 9.19 -2.64 -3.42
C ASP A 57 8.60 -2.88 -2.02
N ALA A 58 7.39 -2.38 -1.77
CA ALA A 58 6.76 -2.40 -0.45
C ALA A 58 6.21 -3.79 -0.07
N PHE A 59 5.91 -4.63 -1.07
CA PHE A 59 5.31 -5.95 -0.86
C PHE A 59 6.27 -7.05 -1.28
N ARG A 60 6.21 -8.19 -0.57
CA ARG A 60 7.01 -9.37 -0.90
C ARG A 60 6.82 -9.76 -2.38
N PRO A 61 7.90 -10.00 -3.14
CA PRO A 61 7.80 -10.44 -4.51
C PRO A 61 7.09 -11.80 -4.61
N VAL A 62 6.46 -12.04 -5.76
CA VAL A 62 5.71 -13.30 -6.01
C VAL A 62 6.61 -14.52 -5.85
N SER A 63 7.87 -14.42 -6.27
CA SER A 63 8.89 -15.49 -6.18
C SER A 63 9.15 -15.97 -4.76
N GLU A 64 8.94 -15.12 -3.76
CA GLU A 64 9.14 -15.44 -2.34
C GLU A 64 7.83 -15.75 -1.61
N SER A 65 6.70 -15.73 -2.32
CA SER A 65 5.39 -15.95 -1.71
C SER A 65 5.17 -17.42 -1.37
N LYS A 66 4.64 -17.67 -0.16
CA LYS A 66 4.19 -19.00 0.28
C LYS A 66 2.70 -19.25 0.00
N CYS A 67 2.01 -18.31 -0.62
CA CYS A 67 0.57 -18.40 -0.87
C CYS A 67 0.27 -19.53 -1.89
N PRO A 68 -0.59 -20.52 -1.54
CA PRO A 68 -0.95 -21.59 -2.46
C PRO A 68 -1.58 -21.09 -3.77
N LEU A 69 -2.24 -19.93 -3.76
CA LEU A 69 -2.88 -19.33 -4.95
C LEU A 69 -1.88 -18.84 -6.00
N LEU A 70 -0.59 -18.73 -5.65
CA LEU A 70 0.50 -18.36 -6.57
C LEU A 70 1.32 -19.57 -7.02
N LYS A 71 1.08 -20.75 -6.44
CA LYS A 71 1.67 -21.99 -6.92
C LYS A 71 0.90 -22.37 -8.18
N LYS A 72 1.54 -22.20 -9.34
CA LYS A 72 1.09 -22.85 -10.58
C LYS A 72 1.49 -24.32 -10.56
#